data_AF-A0A202E951-F1
#
_entry.id   AF-A0A202E951-F1
#
_cell.length_a   1.000
_cell.length_b   1.000
_cell.length_c   1.000
_cell.angle_alpha   90.00
_cell.angle_beta   90.00
_cell.angle_gamma   90.00
#
_symmetry.space_group_name_H-M   'P 1'
#
loop_
_entity.id
_entity.type
_entity.pdbx_description
1 polymer ?
#
loop_
_entity_poly.entity_id
_entity_poly.type
_entity_poly.pdbx_seq_one_letter_code
_entity_poly.pdbx_strand_id
1 'polypeptide(L)' 'MPNPSANQPSSFGQQIWIWMFTLSATMLLVLGWAFLHLEPGTASYVISQVTAIILVFTLISTAIVLYSGWKPF' A
#
# COMPACT_ATOMS: atom_id res chain seq x y z
N MET A 1 -33.44 -4.90 -18.98
CA MET A 1 -33.28 -3.86 -17.95
C MET A 1 -31.78 -3.65 -17.75
N PRO A 2 -31.22 -2.46 -17.99
CA PRO A 2 -29.80 -2.22 -17.71
C PRO A 2 -29.57 -2.32 -16.20
N ASN A 3 -28.59 -3.12 -15.79
CA ASN A 3 -28.25 -3.32 -14.39
C ASN A 3 -27.53 -2.05 -13.86
N PRO A 4 -28.12 -1.26 -12.95
CA PRO A 4 -27.55 0.01 -12.50
C PRO A 4 -26.31 -0.16 -11.60
N SER A 5 -25.94 -1.40 -11.23
CA SER A 5 -24.86 -1.69 -10.28
C SER A 5 -23.45 -1.74 -10.89
N ALA A 6 -23.29 -1.55 -12.21
CA ALA A 6 -22.00 -1.78 -12.87
C ALA A 6 -20.97 -0.64 -12.72
N ASN A 7 -21.37 0.57 -12.30
CA ASN A 7 -20.51 1.75 -12.28
C ASN A 7 -20.82 2.67 -11.07
N GLN A 8 -20.65 2.19 -9.83
CA GLN A 8 -20.57 3.14 -8.71
C GLN A 8 -19.19 3.81 -8.74
N PRO A 9 -19.10 5.14 -8.93
CA PRO A 9 -17.82 5.84 -8.86
C PRO A 9 -17.24 5.67 -7.46
N SER A 10 -15.96 5.29 -7.37
CA SER A 10 -15.24 5.23 -6.10
C SER A 10 -15.32 6.60 -5.42
N SER A 11 -15.77 6.64 -4.17
CA SER A 11 -15.82 7.90 -3.42
C SER A 11 -14.40 8.48 -3.29
N PHE A 12 -14.29 9.81 -3.16
CA PHE A 12 -13.00 10.49 -3.02
C PHE A 12 -12.11 9.87 -1.93
N GLY A 13 -12.71 9.48 -0.79
CA GLY A 13 -12.01 8.77 0.28
C GLY A 13 -11.52 7.38 -0.14
N GLN A 14 -12.34 6.60 -0.83
CA GLN A 14 -11.96 5.27 -1.32
C GLN A 14 -10.82 5.36 -2.34
N GLN A 15 -10.81 6.39 -3.19
CA GLN A 15 -9.72 6.63 -4.13
C GLN A 15 -8.39 6.89 -3.41
N ILE A 16 -8.37 7.67 -2.32
CA ILE A 16 -7.16 7.89 -1.52
C ILE A 16 -6.61 6.57 -0.97
N TRP A 17 -7.47 5.71 -0.41
CA TRP A 17 -7.06 4.41 0.12
C TRP A 17 -6.48 3.48 -0.95
N ILE A 18 -7.06 3.47 -2.15
CA ILE A 18 -6.54 2.71 -3.30
C ILE A 18 -5.16 3.23 -3.70
N TRP A 19 -4.97 4.55 -3.77
CA TRP A 19 -3.68 5.15 -4.09
C TRP A 19 -2.63 4.83 -3.04
N MET A 20 -2.95 4.95 -1.75
CA MET A 20 -2.04 4.59 -0.66
C MET A 20 -1.64 3.12 -0.75
N PHE A 21 -2.60 2.20 -0.92
CA PHE A 21 -2.31 0.77 -1.08
C PHE A 21 -1.38 0.51 -2.27
N THR A 22 -1.71 1.09 -3.44
CA THR A 22 -0.94 0.91 -4.67
C THR A 22 0.48 1.46 -4.54
N LEU A 23 0.63 2.64 -3.94
CA LEU A 23 1.93 3.27 -3.70
C LEU A 23 2.77 2.48 -2.70
N SER A 24 2.18 2.03 -1.58
CA SER A 24 2.87 1.20 -0.60
C SER A 24 3.33 -0.13 -1.19
N ALA A 25 2.51 -0.78 -2.01
CA ALA A 25 2.88 -2.02 -2.70
C ALA A 25 4.03 -1.79 -3.68
N THR A 26 3.94 -0.73 -4.49
CA THR A 26 4.97 -0.38 -5.47
C THR A 26 6.29 -0.05 -4.77
N MET A 27 6.25 0.72 -3.69
CA MET A 27 7.43 1.05 -2.89
C MET A 27 8.05 -0.21 -2.27
N LEU A 28 7.24 -1.16 -1.78
CA LEU A 28 7.76 -2.44 -1.28
C LEU A 28 8.43 -3.27 -2.38
N LEU A 29 7.89 -3.28 -3.59
CA LEU A 29 8.52 -3.99 -4.72
C LEU A 29 9.86 -3.35 -5.09
N VAL A 30 9.91 -2.02 -5.18
CA VAL A 30 11.15 -1.28 -5.46
C VAL A 30 12.17 -1.48 -4.35
N LEU A 31 11.73 -1.44 -3.08
CA LEU A 31 12.61 -1.67 -1.93
C LEU A 31 13.12 -3.11 -1.89
N GLY A 32 12.27 -4.09 -2.18
CA GLY A 32 12.64 -5.50 -2.31
C GLY A 32 13.67 -5.73 -3.42
N TRP A 33 13.52 -5.03 -4.54
CA TRP A 33 14.53 -4.99 -5.59
C TRP A 33 15.85 -4.36 -5.12
N ALA A 34 15.77 -3.25 -4.37
CA ALA A 34 16.95 -2.59 -3.82
C ALA A 34 17.71 -3.50 -2.85
N PHE A 35 17.01 -4.32 -2.05
CA PHE A 35 17.63 -5.29 -1.14
C PHE A 35 18.57 -6.29 -1.82
N LEU A 36 18.35 -6.60 -3.11
CA LEU A 36 19.26 -7.47 -3.88
C LEU A 36 20.65 -6.85 -4.09
N HIS A 37 20.76 -5.53 -3.92
CA HIS A 37 21.98 -4.75 -4.18
C HIS A 37 22.54 -4.12 -2.90
N LEU A 38 21.86 -4.27 -1.75
CA LEU A 38 22.30 -3.72 -0.48
C LEU A 38 23.24 -4.69 0.23
N GLU A 39 24.38 -4.16 0.68
CA GLU A 39 25.35 -4.94 1.45
C GLU A 39 24.88 -5.10 2.91
N PRO A 40 24.78 -6.34 3.42
CA PRO A 40 24.42 -6.59 4.81
C PRO A 40 25.39 -5.94 5.79
N GLY A 41 24.87 -5.43 6.91
CA GLY A 41 25.69 -4.80 7.96
C GLY A 41 25.97 -3.30 7.72
N THR A 42 25.50 -2.73 6.62
CA THR A 42 25.56 -1.28 6.38
C THR A 42 24.39 -0.55 7.04
N ALA A 43 24.57 0.75 7.33
CA ALA A 43 23.49 1.60 7.85
C ALA A 43 22.28 1.62 6.89
N SER A 44 22.54 1.68 5.58
CA SER A 44 21.49 1.62 4.54
C SER A 44 20.67 0.34 4.62
N TYR A 45 21.30 -0.81 4.87
CA TYR A 45 20.59 -2.08 5.02
C TYR A 45 19.59 -2.06 6.18
N VAL A 46 20.01 -1.55 7.35
CA VAL A 46 19.13 -1.43 8.53
C VAL A 46 17.99 -0.44 8.27
N ILE A 47 18.29 0.70 7.65
CA ILE A 47 17.27 1.71 7.29
C ILE A 47 16.24 1.07 6.36
N SER A 48 16.67 0.35 5.33
CA SER A 48 15.76 -0.34 4.41
C SER A 48 14.90 -1.39 5.11
N GLN A 49 15.41 -2.10 6.13
CA GLN A 49 14.60 -3.03 6.91
C GLN A 49 13.49 -2.31 7.69
N VAL A 50 13.83 -1.21 8.37
CA VAL A 50 12.86 -0.40 9.10
C VAL A 50 11.82 0.18 8.15
N THR A 51 12.24 0.70 6.98
CA THR A 51 11.33 1.19 5.94
C THR A 51 10.39 0.10 5.43
N ALA A 52 10.90 -1.11 5.19
CA ALA A 52 10.09 -2.24 4.75
C ALA A 52 9.00 -2.58 5.78
N ILE A 53 9.37 -2.62 7.08
CA ILE A 53 8.41 -2.87 8.17
C ILE A 53 7.29 -1.82 8.15
N ILE A 54 7.63 -0.53 8.10
CA ILE A 54 6.64 0.56 8.08
C ILE A 54 5.71 0.45 6.85
N LEU A 55 6.27 0.17 5.68
CA LEU A 55 5.50 0.02 4.46
C LEU A 55 4.57 -1.21 4.50
N VAL A 56 5.02 -2.34 5.07
CA VAL A 56 4.18 -3.52 5.27
C VAL A 56 3.01 -3.20 6.20
N PHE A 57 3.26 -2.54 7.33
CA PHE A 57 2.18 -2.12 8.23
C PHE A 57 1.18 -1.18 7.54
N THR A 58 1.67 -0.24 6.74
CA THR A 58 0.83 0.68 5.98
C THR A 58 -0.01 -0.07 4.94
N LEU A 59 0.59 -1.00 4.19
CA LEU A 59 -0.10 -1.81 3.20
C LEU A 59 -1.20 -2.68 3.84
N ILE A 60 -0.90 -3.33 4.97
CA ILE A 60 -1.88 -4.15 5.70
C ILE A 60 -3.01 -3.28 6.24
N SER A 61 -2.70 -2.14 6.84
CA SER A 61 -3.71 -1.24 7.40
C SER A 61 -4.63 -0.69 6.33
N THR A 62 -4.07 -0.26 5.19
CA THR A 62 -4.84 0.22 4.04
C THR A 62 -5.68 -0.88 3.41
N ALA A 63 -5.15 -2.12 3.32
CA ALA A 63 -5.93 -3.28 2.90
C ALA A 63 -7.12 -3.52 3.83
N ILE A 64 -6.92 -3.52 5.15
CA ILE A 64 -8.00 -3.69 6.14
C ILE A 64 -9.08 -2.63 5.95
N VAL A 65 -8.70 -1.37 5.74
CA VAL A 65 -9.66 -0.29 5.48
C VAL A 65 -10.46 -0.53 4.20
N LEU A 66 -9.80 -0.94 3.11
CA LEU A 66 -10.46 -1.26 1.84
C LEU A 66 -11.41 -2.45 1.96
N TYR A 67 -11.00 -3.52 2.65
CA TYR A 67 -11.81 -4.73 2.83
C TYR A 67 -12.97 -4.55 3.83
N SER A 68 -12.79 -3.74 4.87
CA SER A 68 -13.84 -3.45 5.84
C SER A 68 -14.93 -2.53 5.28
N GLY A 69 -14.71 -1.93 4.10
CA GLY A 69 -15.64 -0.97 3.51
C GLY A 69 -15.80 0.29 4.38
N TRP A 70 -14.81 0.60 5.22
CA TRP A 70 -14.87 1.73 6.12
C TRP A 70 -14.98 3.04 5.33
N LYS A 71 -16.06 3.77 5.58
CA LYS A 71 -16.33 5.10 5.04
C LYS A 71 -16.11 6.11 6.18
N PRO A 72 -14.92 6.73 6.28
CA PRO A 72 -14.62 7.63 7.40
C PRO A 72 -15.48 8.91 7.39
N PHE A 73 -16.06 9.27 6.24
CA PHE A 73 -16.98 10.39 6.03
C PHE A 73 -17.89 10.09 4.84
#